data_AF-A0A2Z6UYE0-F1
#
_entry.id   AF-A0A2Z6UYE0-F1
#
_cell.length_a   1.000
_cell.length_b   1.000
_cell.length_c   1.000
_cell.angle_alpha   90.00
_cell.angle_beta   90.00
_cell.angle_gamma   90.00
#
_symmetry.space_group_name_H-M   'P 1'
#
loop_
_entity.id
_entity.type
_entity.pdbx_description
1 polymer ?
#
loop_
_entity_poly.entity_id
_entity_poly.type
_entity_poly.pdbx_seq_one_letter_code
_entity_poly.pdbx_strand_id
1 'polypeptide(L)' 'MFSLSDLKQTKVYQEALEEGRQEGELAAKLASIPRLLALGLNFEQIAQALELEIEQVRQATQRE' A
#
# COMPACT_ATOMS: atom_id res chain seq x y z
N MET A 1 22.36 20.95 -20.73
CA MET A 1 20.88 20.93 -20.65
C MET A 1 20.51 19.79 -19.72
N PHE A 2 19.64 20.04 -18.74
CA PHE A 2 19.24 19.04 -17.75
C PHE A 2 18.07 18.22 -18.31
N SER A 3 18.26 16.92 -18.47
CA SER A 3 17.30 15.97 -19.05
C SER A 3 16.57 15.20 -17.95
N LEU A 4 15.42 14.62 -18.28
CA LEU A 4 14.72 13.66 -17.39
C LEU A 4 15.62 12.47 -17.02
N SER A 5 16.57 12.11 -17.88
CA SER A 5 17.57 11.09 -17.58
C SER A 5 18.50 11.48 -16.43
N ASP A 6 18.85 12.77 -16.31
CA ASP A 6 19.70 13.28 -15.22
C ASP A 6 18.93 13.28 -13.89
N LEU A 7 17.63 13.60 -13.91
CA LEU A 7 16.74 13.51 -12.73
C LEU A 7 16.63 12.08 -12.20
N LYS A 8 16.48 11.09 -13.08
CA LYS A 8 16.35 9.68 -12.69
C LYS A 8 17.58 9.14 -11.95
N GLN A 9 18.76 9.72 -12.21
CA GLN A 9 20.01 9.35 -11.55
C GLN A 9 20.19 10.03 -10.19
N THR A 10 19.38 11.04 -9.86
CA THR A 10 19.43 11.68 -8.54
C THR A 10 18.94 10.73 -7.45
N LYS A 11 19.54 10.82 -6.26
CA LYS A 11 19.11 10.06 -5.08
C LYS A 11 17.65 10.33 -4.74
N VAL A 12 17.24 11.60 -4.80
CA VAL A 12 15.86 12.05 -4.52
C VAL A 12 14.84 11.34 -5.43
N TYR A 13 15.15 11.16 -6.71
CA TYR A 13 14.22 10.44 -7.61
C TYR A 13 14.11 8.94 -7.27
N GLN A 14 15.23 8.31 -6.90
CA GLN A 14 15.23 6.89 -6.53
C GLN A 14 14.49 6.67 -5.21
N GLU A 15 14.73 7.53 -4.22
CA GLU A 15 14.00 7.55 -2.94
C GLU A 15 12.50 7.74 -3.16
N ALA A 16 12.10 8.74 -3.96
CA ALA A 16 10.68 8.97 -4.28
C ALA A 16 10.02 7.80 -5.03
N LEU A 17 10.77 7.08 -5.88
CA LEU A 17 10.28 5.91 -6.59
C LEU A 17 10.09 4.72 -5.63
N GLU A 18 11.02 4.51 -4.70
CA GLU A 18 10.91 3.48 -3.67
C GLU A 18 9.75 3.79 -2.71
N GLU A 19 9.62 5.03 -2.24
CA GLU A 19 8.50 5.50 -1.43
C GLU A 19 7.17 5.27 -2.18
N GLY A 20 7.07 5.71 -3.43
CA GLY A 20 5.85 5.53 -4.24
C GLY A 20 5.49 4.06 -4.46
N ARG A 21 6.48 3.16 -4.56
CA ARG A 21 6.25 1.72 -4.64
C ARG A 21 5.71 1.18 -3.32
N GLN A 22 6.28 1.57 -2.19
CA GLN A 22 5.82 1.15 -0.87
C GLN A 22 4.40 1.65 -0.59
N GLU A 23 4.12 2.92 -0.89
CA GLU A 23 2.78 3.52 -0.77
C GLU A 23 1.76 2.81 -1.68
N GLY A 24 2.15 2.50 -2.92
CA GLY A 24 1.30 1.80 -3.87
C GLY A 24 0.95 0.38 -3.42
N GLU A 25 1.92 -0.34 -2.84
CA GLU A 25 1.68 -1.68 -2.29
C GLU A 25 0.72 -1.63 -1.10
N LEU A 26 0.93 -0.69 -0.17
CA LEU A 26 0.04 -0.49 0.97
C LEU A 26 -1.38 -0.12 0.52
N ALA A 27 -1.51 0.81 -0.43
CA ALA A 27 -2.80 1.22 -0.98
C ALA A 27 -3.53 0.04 -1.65
N ALA A 28 -2.82 -0.80 -2.40
CA ALA A 28 -3.39 -1.99 -3.02
C ALA A 28 -3.86 -3.02 -1.99
N LYS A 29 -3.06 -3.27 -0.94
CA LYS A 29 -3.43 -4.13 0.19
C LYS A 29 -4.72 -3.62 0.85
N LEU A 30 -4.77 -2.34 1.21
CA LEU A 30 -5.94 -1.73 1.86
C LEU A 30 -7.19 -1.78 0.98
N ALA A 31 -7.08 -1.50 -0.32
CA ALA A 31 -8.20 -1.55 -1.26
C ALA A 31 -8.76 -2.97 -1.46
N SER A 32 -7.98 -4.02 -1.15
CA SER A 32 -8.43 -5.41 -1.26
C SER A 32 -9.28 -5.87 -0.06
N ILE A 33 -9.21 -5.17 1.08
CA ILE A 33 -9.87 -5.55 2.34
C ILE A 33 -11.38 -5.74 2.20
N PRO A 34 -12.16 -4.81 1.59
CA PRO A 34 -13.61 -4.99 1.47
C PRO A 34 -13.99 -6.26 0.70
N ARG A 35 -13.20 -6.62 -0.33
CA ARG A 35 -13.41 -7.85 -1.09
C ARG A 35 -13.13 -9.10 -0.24
N LEU A 36 -12.07 -9.09 0.56
CA LEU A 36 -11.75 -10.22 1.45
C LEU A 36 -12.80 -10.41 2.53
N LEU A 37 -13.33 -9.31 3.09
CA LEU A 37 -14.47 -9.36 4.01
C LEU A 37 -15.72 -9.92 3.34
N ALA A 38 -16.01 -9.52 2.10
CA ALA A 38 -17.14 -10.06 1.33
C ALA A 38 -17.01 -11.57 1.04
N LEU A 39 -15.78 -12.10 1.04
CA LEU A 39 -15.50 -13.54 0.94
C LEU A 39 -15.61 -14.27 2.29
N GLY A 40 -15.95 -13.57 3.37
CA GLY A 40 -16.18 -14.14 4.70
C GLY A 40 -14.91 -14.29 5.54
N LEU A 41 -13.78 -13.70 5.14
CA LEU A 41 -12.59 -13.68 5.99
C LEU A 41 -12.81 -12.72 7.16
N ASN A 42 -12.23 -13.05 8.32
CA ASN A 42 -12.24 -12.16 9.47
C ASN A 42 -11.04 -11.19 9.46
N PHE A 43 -11.07 -10.18 10.33
CA PHE A 43 -10.02 -9.15 10.42
C PHE A 43 -8.62 -9.73 10.70
N GLU A 44 -8.49 -10.76 11.54
CA GLU A 44 -7.20 -11.39 11.86
C GLU A 44 -6.61 -12.13 10.65
N GLN A 45 -7.45 -12.85 9.92
CA GLN A 45 -7.07 -13.56 8.71
C GLN A 45 -6.63 -12.60 7.61
N ILE A 46 -7.33 -11.47 7.46
CA ILE A 46 -6.98 -10.44 6.48
C ILE A 46 -5.67 -9.75 6.88
N ALA A 47 -5.51 -9.40 8.16
CA ALA A 47 -4.27 -8.83 8.69
C ALA A 47 -3.07 -9.76 8.42
N GLN A 48 -3.23 -11.06 8.70
CA GLN A 48 -2.21 -12.05 8.43
C GLN A 48 -1.92 -12.22 6.92
N ALA A 49 -2.96 -12.29 6.08
CA ALA A 49 -2.80 -12.51 4.64
C ALA A 49 -2.19 -11.32 3.91
N LEU A 50 -2.43 -10.10 4.39
CA LEU A 50 -1.92 -8.86 3.80
C LEU A 50 -0.65 -8.33 4.50
N GLU A 51 -0.19 -9.03 5.55
CA GLU A 51 0.91 -8.60 6.42
C GLU A 51 0.67 -7.18 6.97
N LEU A 52 -0.58 -6.91 7.37
CA LEU A 52 -1.02 -5.64 7.94
C LEU A 52 -1.34 -5.82 9.42
N GLU A 53 -1.31 -4.73 10.17
CA GLU A 53 -1.87 -4.74 11.52
C GLU A 53 -3.41 -4.76 11.48
N ILE A 54 -4.02 -5.42 12.47
CA ILE A 54 -5.48 -5.49 12.60
C ILE A 54 -6.11 -4.09 12.63
N GLU A 55 -5.45 -3.12 13.28
CA GLU A 55 -5.92 -1.74 13.32
C GLU A 55 -5.94 -1.07 11.94
N GLN A 56 -4.97 -1.36 11.07
CA GLN A 56 -4.97 -0.87 9.68
C GLN A 56 -6.13 -1.48 8.91
N VAL A 57 -6.42 -2.77 9.11
CA VAL A 57 -7.54 -3.44 8.47
C VAL A 57 -8.88 -2.84 8.93
N ARG A 58 -9.02 -2.57 10.24
CA ARG A 58 -10.19 -1.92 10.83
C ARG A 58 -10.39 -0.51 10.29
N GLN A 59 -9.34 0.30 10.23
CA GLN A 59 -9.40 1.67 9.71
C GLN A 59 -9.79 1.71 8.23
N ALA A 60 -9.33 0.75 7.42
CA ALA A 60 -9.69 0.66 6.00
C ALA A 60 -11.20 0.46 5.80
N THR A 61 -11.87 -0.23 6.71
CA THR A 61 -13.33 -0.43 6.69
C THR A 61 -14.15 0.66 7.38
N GLN A 62 -13.53 1.50 8.21
CA GLN A 62 -14.20 2.62 8.88
C GLN A 62 -14.25 3.90 8.06
N ARG A 63 -13.55 3.94 6.91
CA ARG A 63 -13.53 5.09 6.00
C ARG A 63 -14.63 5.05 4.92
N GLU A 64 -15.63 4.18 5.06
CA GLU A 64 -16.86 4.23 4.24
C GLU A 64 -17.95 5.07 4.90
#